data_AF-A0A9E6JSJ1-F1
#
_entry.id   AF-A0A9E6JSJ1-F1
#
_cell.length_a   1.000
_cell.length_b   1.000
_cell.length_c   1.000
_cell.angle_alpha   90.00
_cell.angle_beta   90.00
_cell.angle_gamma   90.00
#
_symmetry.space_group_name_H-M   'P 1'
#
loop_
_entity.id
_entity.type
_entity.pdbx_description
1 polymer ?
#
loop_
_entity_poly.entity_id
_entity_poly.type
_entity_poly.pdbx_seq_one_letter_code
_entity_poly.pdbx_strand_id
1 'polypeptide(L)' 'MKYLYYPGCSLKSSGRSYEESLLAVFKKLNVSVEEIEDWNCCGATNYMSINEKNAISLIARNLA' A
#
# COMPACT_ATOMS: atom_id res chain seq x y z
N MET A 1 3.39 18.92 -1.78
CA MET A 1 4.21 17.74 -1.40
C MET A 1 3.63 16.53 -2.12
N LYS A 2 4.47 15.65 -2.70
CA LYS A 2 4.02 14.50 -3.50
C LYS A 2 4.51 13.20 -2.85
N TYR A 3 3.61 12.23 -2.69
CA TYR A 3 3.90 10.90 -2.15
C TYR A 3 3.54 9.80 -3.15
N LEU A 4 4.27 8.69 -3.08
CA LEU A 4 3.81 7.42 -3.64
C LEU A 4 2.83 6.78 -2.65
N TYR A 5 1.75 6.21 -3.18
CA TYR A 5 0.66 5.63 -2.42
C TYR A 5 0.61 4.12 -2.64
N TYR A 6 0.77 3.38 -1.55
CA TYR A 6 0.59 1.93 -1.52
C TYR A 6 -0.71 1.61 -0.76
N PRO A 7 -1.78 1.19 -1.45
CA PRO A 7 -3.06 0.86 -0.81
C PRO A 7 -3.05 -0.51 -0.15
N GLY A 8 -2.27 -1.46 -0.67
CA GLY A 8 -2.38 -2.86 -0.30
C GLY A 8 -3.77 -3.46 -0.61
N CYS A 9 -3.93 -4.75 -0.31
CA CYS A 9 -5.14 -5.50 -0.66
C CYS A 9 -6.38 -5.08 0.14
N SER A 10 -6.22 -4.71 1.42
CA SER A 10 -7.36 -4.39 2.29
C SER A 10 -8.05 -3.09 1.89
N LEU A 11 -7.31 -2.02 1.60
CA LEU A 11 -7.91 -0.73 1.22
C LEU A 11 -8.65 -0.83 -0.12
N LYS A 12 -8.18 -1.65 -1.06
CA LYS A 12 -8.88 -1.91 -2.34
C LYS A 12 -10.07 -2.86 -2.24
N SER A 13 -10.34 -3.44 -1.06
CA SER A 13 -11.44 -4.40 -0.85
C SER A 13 -12.34 -3.99 0.31
N SER A 14 -12.27 -4.67 1.45
CA SER A 14 -13.12 -4.44 2.61
C SER A 14 -12.90 -3.08 3.29
N GLY A 15 -11.74 -2.46 3.07
CA GLY A 15 -11.34 -1.17 3.64
C GLY A 15 -11.56 0.03 2.73
N ARG A 16 -12.34 -0.08 1.64
CA ARG A 16 -12.51 0.98 0.64
C ARG A 16 -12.88 2.36 1.20
N SER A 17 -13.72 2.41 2.23
CA SER A 17 -14.12 3.67 2.88
C SER A 17 -12.93 4.43 3.50
N TYR A 18 -11.88 3.73 3.93
CA TYR A 18 -10.66 4.36 4.43
C TYR A 18 -9.83 5.00 3.32
N GLU A 19 -9.75 4.37 2.14
CA GLU A 19 -9.09 4.98 0.97
C GLU A 19 -9.82 6.24 0.53
N GLU A 20 -11.14 6.18 0.40
CA GLU A 20 -11.97 7.33 0.02
C GLU A 20 -11.78 8.50 0.99
N SER A 21 -11.78 8.21 2.30
CA SER A 21 -11.51 9.22 3.35
C SER A 21 -10.09 9.80 3.25
N LEU A 22 -9.08 8.95 3.06
CA LEU A 22 -7.67 9.37 2.92
C LEU A 22 -7.49 10.30 1.73
N LEU A 23 -7.99 9.93 0.55
CA LEU A 23 -7.86 10.73 -0.66
C LEU A 23 -8.58 12.09 -0.54
N ALA A 24 -9.74 12.12 0.12
CA ALA A 24 -10.48 13.35 0.37
C ALA A 24 -9.70 14.32 1.29
N VAL A 25 -9.10 13.81 2.37
CA VAL A 25 -8.28 14.60 3.30
C VAL A 25 -7.02 15.12 2.60
N PHE A 26 -6.32 14.27 1.85
CA PHE A 26 -5.09 14.67 1.15
C PHE A 26 -5.35 15.77 0.11
N LYS A 27 -6.47 15.68 -0.63
CA LYS A 27 -6.93 16.74 -1.52
C LYS A 27 -7.14 18.05 -0.76
N LYS A 28 -7.75 18.02 0.43
CA LYS A 28 -7.99 19.22 1.24
C LYS A 28 -6.70 19.86 1.76
N LEU A 29 -5.69 19.03 2.04
CA LEU A 29 -4.36 19.46 2.50
C LEU A 29 -3.42 19.87 1.36
N ASN A 30 -3.87 19.84 0.10
CA ASN A 30 -3.04 20.08 -1.09
C ASN A 30 -1.80 19.16 -1.15
N VAL A 31 -1.96 17.90 -0.70
CA VAL A 31 -0.95 16.86 -0.81
C VAL A 31 -1.32 15.96 -1.98
N SER A 32 -0.41 15.80 -2.94
CA SER A 32 -0.62 14.89 -4.07
C SER A 32 -0.13 13.49 -3.74
N VAL A 33 -0.88 12.50 -4.19
CA VAL A 33 -0.52 11.09 -4.08
C VAL A 33 -0.63 10.43 -5.43
N GLU A 34 0.27 9.49 -5.70
CA GLU A 34 0.29 8.67 -6.93
C GLU A 34 0.37 7.21 -6.52
N GLU A 35 -0.61 6.40 -6.93
CA GLU A 35 -0.58 4.97 -6.64
C GLU A 35 0.61 4.31 -7.34
N ILE A 36 1.32 3.44 -6.62
CA ILE A 36 2.45 2.69 -7.18
C ILE A 36 1.91 1.78 -8.31
N GLU A 37 2.53 1.81 -9.48
CA GLU A 37 2.13 0.92 -10.57
C GLU A 37 2.57 -0.53 -10.28
N ASP A 38 1.72 -1.51 -10.59
CA ASP A 38 2.00 -2.94 -10.37
C ASP A 38 2.52 -3.26 -8.95
N TRP A 39 1.91 -2.69 -7.90
CA TRP A 39 2.21 -3.12 -6.54
C TRP A 39 1.66 -4.55 -6.29
N ASN A 40 2.31 -5.33 -5.42
CA ASN A 40 1.84 -6.62 -4.93
C ASN A 40 1.51 -6.61 -3.44
N CYS A 41 0.80 -7.64 -2.98
CA CYS A 41 0.56 -7.86 -1.55
C CYS A 41 1.85 -7.92 -0.75
N CYS A 42 1.94 -7.16 0.34
CA CYS A 42 3.10 -7.12 1.23
C CYS A 42 3.36 -8.43 1.98
N GLY A 43 2.38 -9.34 2.05
CA GLY A 43 2.54 -10.68 2.65
C GLY A 43 2.83 -10.71 4.16
N ALA A 44 2.94 -9.55 4.82
CA ALA A 44 3.58 -9.41 6.12
C ALA A 44 3.01 -10.29 7.24
N THR A 45 1.69 -10.48 7.33
CA THR A 45 1.07 -11.25 8.43
C THR A 45 1.27 -12.75 8.29
N ASN A 46 1.22 -13.29 7.07
CA ASN A 46 1.21 -14.74 6.84
C ASN A 46 2.56 -15.29 6.34
N TYR A 47 3.33 -14.52 5.58
CA TYR A 47 4.58 -15.02 5.00
C TYR A 47 5.75 -14.98 5.98
N MET A 48 5.77 -14.03 6.92
CA MET A 48 6.84 -13.90 7.90
C MET A 48 6.99 -15.16 8.77
N SER A 49 5.88 -15.85 9.10
CA SER A 49 5.90 -17.09 9.89
C SER A 49 6.24 -18.34 9.07
N ILE A 50 6.24 -18.25 7.73
CA ILE A 50 6.52 -19.37 6.82
C ILE A 50 7.95 -19.29 6.30
N ASN A 51 8.34 -18.14 5.74
CA ASN A 51 9.65 -17.91 5.17
C ASN A 51 9.99 -16.40 5.15
N GLU A 52 10.90 -16.01 6.03
CA GLU A 52 11.35 -14.63 6.20
C GLU A 52 11.90 -14.01 4.91
N LYS A 53 12.74 -14.74 4.17
CA LYS A 53 13.37 -14.22 2.93
C LYS A 53 12.30 -13.87 1.89
N ASN A 54 11.36 -14.78 1.66
CA ASN A 54 10.28 -14.55 0.71
C ASN A 54 9.38 -13.38 1.15
N ALA A 55 9.09 -13.27 2.45
CA ALA A 55 8.32 -12.15 2.99
C ALA A 55 9.01 -10.81 2.73
N ILE A 56 10.32 -10.72 2.98
CA ILE A 56 11.11 -9.52 2.70
C ILE A 56 11.16 -9.23 1.19
N SER A 57 11.35 -10.24 0.34
CA SER A 57 11.38 -10.07 -1.12
C SER A 57 10.08 -9.50 -1.68
N LEU A 58 8.92 -9.94 -1.17
CA LEU A 58 7.61 -9.41 -1.58
C LEU A 58 7.44 -7.93 -1.23
N ILE A 59 7.92 -7.51 -0.06
CA ILE A 59 7.88 -6.10 0.36
C ILE A 59 8.86 -5.27 -0.47
N ALA A 60 10.07 -5.79 -0.69
CA ALA A 60 11.11 -5.10 -1.43
C ALA A 60 10.74 -4.83 -2.90
N ARG A 61 9.96 -5.71 -3.56
CA ARG A 61 9.50 -5.48 -4.94
C ARG A 61 8.70 -4.18 -5.07
N ASN A 62 7.87 -3.85 -4.10
CA ASN A 62 7.05 -2.62 -4.11
C ASN A 62 7.89 -1.34 -3.95
N LEU A 63 9.15 -1.45 -3.54
CA LEU A 63 10.07 -0.33 -3.32
C LEU A 63 11.12 -0.18 -4.44
N ALA A 64 11.17 -1.13 -5.38
CA ALA A 64 12.18 -1.23 -6.42
C ALA A 64 11.92 -0.30 -7.61
#